data_AF-A0A9D4IHT6-F1
#
_entry.id   AF-A0A9D4IHT6-F1
#
_cell.length_a   1.000
_cell.length_b   1.000
_cell.length_c   1.000
_cell.angle_alpha   90.00
_cell.angle_beta   90.00
_cell.angle_gamma   90.00
#
_symmetry.space_group_name_H-M   'P 1'
#
loop_
_entity.id
_entity.type
_entity.pdbx_description
1 polymer ?
#
loop_
_entity_poly.entity_id
_entity_poly.type
_entity_poly.pdbx_seq_one_letter_code
_entity_poly.pdbx_strand_id
1 'polypeptide(L)'
;MGFITKRKKNFLLNFAFKPGRPGPAKGKKHHFEKRSNSYKYVRLERSSFEARVAFNENILTFRDVDGSQTQAKPLRPRATGIRYVNMLRVPASSKVHPDLLTNTVYVPALLQSMMSSENKKHRLRSDKCKGDLVIDGSASVKWGLGWRERLLCTRCKYVGKHYKLYNEVQSSTRGRKAAQINVGSQIGVASTSIGNTGFLRILNTTYIIAPSPLAMQKQANKVNTAMKSLNERSMCDIRKNLVAENAKIGQQDPTLVNVEGDTCYNNPIFKSDAIPFQAGTIAISTMCENNTKNKQNVGVLVSNKLCRTSSMLRNKGQPVQCPNHRGHCTANVSERESIGDKGKYNEVLGDLISQDIKISNFTCDGDSRGNSRCSKVSRSQCWSS
;
A
#
# COMPACT_ATOMS: atom_id res chain seq x y z
N MET A 1 -23.44 -34.14 57.22
CA MET A 1 -22.89 -32.87 57.73
C MET A 1 -21.42 -32.80 57.34
N GLY A 2 -21.02 -31.77 56.59
CA GLY A 2 -19.62 -31.60 56.17
C GLY A 2 -19.51 -30.54 55.07
N PHE A 3 -18.79 -29.47 55.36
CA PHE A 3 -18.73 -28.21 54.63
C PHE A 3 -17.92 -28.31 53.32
N ILE A 4 -18.40 -27.67 52.24
CA ILE A 4 -17.53 -27.07 51.23
C ILE A 4 -17.94 -25.61 51.01
N THR A 5 -17.00 -24.73 51.31
CA THR A 5 -17.09 -23.28 51.34
C THR A 5 -17.17 -22.67 49.94
N LYS A 6 -18.16 -21.80 49.72
CA LYS A 6 -18.20 -20.83 48.62
C LYS A 6 -17.03 -19.84 48.76
N ARG A 7 -15.97 -19.99 47.97
CA ARG A 7 -14.96 -18.94 47.81
C ARG A 7 -15.48 -17.86 46.84
N LYS A 8 -15.64 -16.66 47.38
CA LYS A 8 -16.07 -15.42 46.73
C LYS A 8 -15.08 -14.96 45.64
N LYS A 9 -15.67 -14.37 44.60
CA LYS A 9 -15.27 -13.15 43.86
C LYS A 9 -13.80 -12.70 44.02
N ASN A 10 -13.00 -12.83 42.95
CA ASN A 10 -11.96 -11.86 42.53
C ASN A 10 -11.24 -12.30 41.23
N PHE A 11 -12.00 -12.60 40.17
CA PHE A 11 -11.41 -12.97 38.86
C PHE A 11 -11.34 -11.79 37.85
N LEU A 12 -11.78 -10.58 38.25
CA LEU A 12 -12.01 -9.46 37.32
C LEU A 12 -10.94 -8.35 37.30
N LEU A 13 -9.76 -8.54 37.90
CA LEU A 13 -8.76 -7.45 38.00
C LEU A 13 -7.41 -7.70 37.31
N ASN A 14 -7.18 -8.84 36.66
CA ASN A 14 -5.84 -9.19 36.17
C ASN A 14 -5.62 -9.15 34.65
N PHE A 15 -6.58 -8.69 33.85
CA PHE A 15 -6.44 -8.62 32.38
C PHE A 15 -6.46 -7.20 31.80
N ALA A 16 -6.15 -6.19 32.60
CA ALA A 16 -5.78 -4.87 32.08
C ALA A 16 -4.27 -4.84 31.75
N PHE A 17 -3.92 -4.31 30.58
CA PHE A 17 -2.54 -4.06 30.17
C PHE A 17 -1.86 -3.13 31.20
N LYS A 18 -0.91 -3.66 31.99
CA LYS A 18 -0.15 -2.86 32.96
C LYS A 18 0.98 -2.10 32.24
N PRO A 19 1.07 -0.76 32.37
CA PRO A 19 2.21 0.00 31.85
C PRO A 19 3.50 -0.48 32.52
N GLY A 20 4.58 -0.66 31.76
CA GLY A 20 5.91 -0.95 32.30
C GLY A 20 6.45 -2.37 32.11
N ARG A 21 5.74 -3.29 31.43
CA ARG A 21 6.40 -4.54 31.00
C ARG A 21 7.40 -4.25 29.87
N PRO A 22 8.70 -4.53 30.04
CA PRO A 22 9.65 -4.42 28.95
C PRO A 22 9.27 -5.43 27.87
N GLY A 23 9.28 -4.99 26.60
CA GLY A 23 9.14 -5.90 25.47
C GLY A 23 10.20 -7.01 25.51
N PRO A 24 10.01 -8.12 24.78
CA PRO A 24 10.84 -9.35 24.84
C PRO A 24 12.30 -9.19 24.36
N ALA A 25 12.84 -7.96 24.37
CA ALA A 25 14.15 -7.59 23.89
C ALA A 25 14.95 -6.67 24.84
N LYS A 26 14.71 -6.68 26.16
CA LYS A 26 15.61 -6.00 27.12
C LYS A 26 16.39 -7.00 27.96
N GLY A 27 17.72 -6.98 27.82
CA GLY A 27 18.64 -7.77 28.64
C GLY A 27 20.09 -7.88 28.16
N LYS A 28 20.48 -7.40 26.97
CA LYS A 28 21.88 -7.49 26.52
C LYS A 28 22.53 -6.13 26.45
N LYS A 29 23.50 -5.88 27.36
CA LYS A 29 24.46 -4.77 27.29
C LYS A 29 25.20 -4.87 25.95
N HIS A 30 25.23 -3.78 25.19
CA HIS A 30 25.90 -3.73 23.90
C HIS A 30 27.37 -3.35 24.08
N HIS A 31 28.27 -4.31 23.97
CA HIS A 31 29.61 -4.02 23.45
C HIS A 31 29.47 -3.77 21.94
N PHE A 32 30.08 -2.68 21.46
CA PHE A 32 30.10 -2.32 20.05
C PHE A 32 31.09 -3.22 19.29
N GLU A 33 30.62 -4.40 18.87
CA GLU A 33 31.26 -5.13 17.77
C GLU A 33 30.54 -4.83 16.46
N LYS A 34 31.33 -4.56 15.42
CA LYS A 34 30.88 -4.32 14.04
C LYS A 34 29.99 -5.48 13.58
N ARG A 35 28.68 -5.27 13.52
CA ARG A 35 27.73 -6.28 13.04
C ARG A 35 27.82 -6.42 11.53
N SER A 36 28.33 -7.56 11.06
CA SER A 36 27.96 -8.09 9.75
C SER A 36 26.47 -8.39 9.74
N ASN A 37 25.78 -8.09 8.63
CA ASN A 37 24.35 -8.38 8.45
C ASN A 37 24.11 -9.90 8.27
N SER A 38 24.39 -10.71 9.30
CA SER A 38 23.92 -12.09 9.33
C SER A 38 22.50 -12.11 9.90
N TYR A 39 21.55 -12.57 9.09
CA TYR A 39 20.17 -12.76 9.52
C TYR A 39 20.15 -13.73 10.71
N LYS A 40 19.39 -13.40 11.77
CA LYS A 40 19.23 -14.22 12.99
C LYS A 40 18.71 -15.65 12.72
N TYR A 41 18.15 -15.88 11.53
CA TYR A 41 17.75 -17.20 11.04
C TYR A 41 18.18 -17.33 9.58
N VAL A 42 19.10 -18.25 9.31
CA VAL A 42 19.55 -18.61 7.96
C VAL A 42 18.87 -19.92 7.57
N ARG A 43 18.29 -19.99 6.36
CA ARG A 43 17.79 -21.26 5.83
C ARG A 43 18.97 -22.11 5.40
N LEU A 44 18.96 -23.37 5.80
CA LEU A 44 19.96 -24.33 5.33
C LEU A 44 19.81 -24.53 3.82
N GLU A 45 20.94 -24.77 3.15
CA GLU A 45 20.93 -25.28 1.79
C GLU A 45 20.26 -26.66 1.75
N ARG A 46 19.74 -27.06 0.58
CA ARG A 46 18.98 -28.30 0.43
C ARG A 46 19.79 -29.53 0.87
N SER A 47 21.03 -29.63 0.43
CA SER A 47 21.98 -30.69 0.82
C SER A 47 22.21 -30.75 2.32
N SER A 48 22.43 -29.59 2.97
CA SER A 48 22.64 -29.50 4.42
C SER A 48 21.38 -29.79 5.23
N PHE A 49 20.20 -29.48 4.70
CA PHE A 49 18.92 -29.81 5.34
C PHE A 49 18.64 -31.30 5.26
N GLU A 50 18.80 -31.91 4.08
CA GLU A 50 18.55 -33.35 3.86
C GLU A 50 19.52 -34.21 4.68
N ALA A 51 20.79 -33.83 4.79
CA ALA A 51 21.79 -34.54 5.61
C ALA A 51 21.51 -34.52 7.12
N ARG A 52 20.66 -33.60 7.61
CA ARG A 52 20.38 -33.40 9.04
C ARG A 52 18.99 -33.85 9.46
N VAL A 53 18.17 -34.30 8.51
CA VAL A 53 16.82 -34.80 8.73
C VAL A 53 16.88 -36.33 8.85
N ALA A 54 16.39 -36.85 9.97
CA ALA A 54 16.12 -38.28 10.12
C ALA A 54 14.61 -38.50 10.22
N PHE A 55 14.09 -39.44 9.43
CA PHE A 55 12.71 -39.91 9.51
C PHE A 55 12.68 -41.18 10.35
N ASN A 56 12.14 -41.07 11.56
CA ASN A 56 11.77 -42.23 12.36
C ASN A 56 10.25 -42.21 12.53
N GLU A 57 9.57 -43.26 12.06
CA GLU A 57 8.16 -43.54 12.36
C GLU A 57 7.22 -42.30 12.23
N ASN A 58 7.34 -41.59 11.10
CA ASN A 58 6.59 -40.36 10.76
C ASN A 58 6.94 -39.08 11.56
N ILE A 59 7.96 -39.11 12.43
CA ILE A 59 8.44 -37.93 13.14
C ILE A 59 9.77 -37.46 12.53
N LEU A 60 9.77 -36.20 12.11
CA LEU A 60 10.92 -35.52 11.52
C LEU A 60 11.84 -35.02 12.64
N THR A 61 12.97 -35.69 12.84
CA THR A 61 13.96 -35.34 13.86
C THR A 61 15.19 -34.68 13.21
N PHE A 62 15.81 -33.75 13.94
CA PHE A 62 16.95 -32.97 13.44
C PHE A 62 18.17 -33.18 14.32
N ARG A 63 19.32 -33.36 13.68
CA ARG A 63 20.63 -33.41 14.35
C ARG A 63 21.38 -32.10 14.13
N ASP A 64 22.01 -31.57 15.19
CA ASP A 64 22.87 -30.39 15.07
C ASP A 64 24.23 -30.76 14.46
N VAL A 65 25.09 -29.75 14.25
CA VAL A 65 26.45 -29.93 13.68
C VAL A 65 27.31 -30.90 14.49
N ASP A 66 27.07 -31.00 15.80
CA ASP A 66 27.75 -31.91 16.72
C ASP A 66 27.08 -33.29 16.84
N GLY A 67 26.02 -33.55 16.07
CA GLY A 67 25.27 -34.82 16.08
C GLY A 67 24.24 -34.95 17.20
N SER A 68 24.10 -33.96 18.08
CA SER A 68 23.10 -33.95 19.15
C SER A 68 21.68 -33.78 18.58
N GLN A 69 20.68 -34.37 19.25
CA GLN A 69 19.28 -34.15 18.88
C GLN A 69 18.82 -32.77 19.36
N THR A 70 18.26 -31.98 18.46
CA THR A 70 17.81 -30.61 18.74
C THR A 70 16.29 -30.52 18.63
N GLN A 71 15.68 -29.73 19.52
CA GLN A 71 14.26 -29.35 19.41
C GLN A 71 14.02 -28.18 18.42
N ALA A 72 15.10 -27.56 17.92
CA ALA A 72 15.00 -26.50 16.93
C ALA A 72 14.63 -27.10 15.57
N LYS A 73 13.51 -26.65 14.99
CA LYS A 73 13.07 -27.05 13.65
C LYS A 73 13.67 -26.10 12.62
N PRO A 74 14.71 -26.49 11.85
CA PRO A 74 15.24 -25.64 10.80
C PRO A 74 14.17 -25.41 9.72
N LEU A 75 14.19 -24.21 9.15
CA LEU A 75 13.28 -23.84 8.08
C LEU A 75 13.56 -24.70 6.83
N ARG A 76 12.55 -25.43 6.35
CA ARG A 76 12.64 -26.23 5.12
C ARG A 76 13.20 -25.37 3.96
N PRO A 77 14.12 -25.90 3.13
CA PRO A 77 14.56 -25.27 1.90
C PRO A 77 13.34 -24.90 1.06
N ARG A 78 13.33 -23.70 0.48
CA ARG A 78 12.30 -23.38 -0.50
C ARG A 78 12.52 -24.28 -1.70
N ALA A 79 11.46 -24.91 -2.20
CA ALA A 79 11.53 -25.56 -3.51
C ALA A 79 12.01 -24.51 -4.51
N THR A 80 13.23 -24.68 -5.03
CA THR A 80 13.76 -23.93 -6.15
C THR A 80 13.11 -24.45 -7.42
N GLY A 81 11.78 -24.37 -7.49
CA GLY A 81 11.11 -24.41 -8.78
C GLY A 81 11.65 -23.25 -9.59
N ILE A 82 12.18 -23.52 -10.77
CA ILE A 82 12.48 -22.49 -11.76
C ILE A 82 11.16 -21.74 -11.96
N ARG A 83 11.05 -20.55 -11.39
CA ARG A 83 9.89 -19.69 -11.67
C ARG A 83 9.93 -19.39 -13.16
N TYR A 84 8.79 -19.35 -13.85
CA TYR A 84 8.72 -18.93 -15.25
C TYR A 84 9.55 -17.67 -15.55
N VAL A 85 9.59 -16.73 -14.60
CA VAL A 85 10.39 -15.49 -14.68
C VAL A 85 11.91 -15.75 -14.79
N ASN A 86 12.42 -16.85 -14.24
CA ASN A 86 13.82 -17.25 -14.36
C ASN A 86 14.16 -17.85 -15.73
N MET A 87 13.17 -18.41 -16.45
CA MET A 87 13.37 -18.95 -17.81
C MET A 87 13.52 -17.86 -18.86
N LEU A 88 13.04 -16.65 -18.55
CA LEU A 88 13.08 -15.51 -19.46
C LEU A 88 14.34 -14.64 -19.27
N ARG A 89 15.24 -14.99 -18.32
CA ARG A 89 16.40 -14.16 -17.99
C ARG A 89 17.35 -14.09 -19.17
N VAL A 90 17.76 -12.87 -19.51
CA VAL A 90 18.78 -12.61 -20.53
C VAL A 90 20.09 -13.33 -20.14
N PRO A 91 20.75 -14.07 -21.07
CA PRO A 91 22.01 -14.73 -20.79
C PRO A 91 23.10 -13.70 -20.44
N ALA A 92 23.84 -13.98 -19.36
CA ALA A 92 24.83 -13.08 -18.76
C ALA A 92 26.11 -12.85 -19.60
N SER A 93 26.19 -13.38 -20.82
CA SER A 93 27.41 -13.41 -21.65
C SER A 93 27.48 -12.34 -22.75
N SER A 94 26.54 -11.39 -22.80
CA SER A 94 26.55 -10.40 -23.89
C SER A 94 27.54 -9.26 -23.62
N LYS A 95 28.31 -8.85 -24.65
CA LYS A 95 29.12 -7.61 -24.65
C LYS A 95 28.27 -6.33 -24.62
N VAL A 96 26.95 -6.47 -24.59
CA VAL A 96 25.96 -5.39 -24.63
C VAL A 96 25.65 -4.96 -23.20
N HIS A 97 25.49 -3.66 -22.98
CA HIS A 97 25.13 -3.12 -21.67
C HIS A 97 23.81 -3.75 -21.18
N PRO A 98 23.72 -4.23 -19.93
CA PRO A 98 22.57 -5.01 -19.46
C PRO A 98 21.24 -4.28 -19.60
N ASP A 99 21.22 -2.95 -19.43
CA ASP A 99 19.99 -2.16 -19.58
C ASP A 99 19.46 -2.14 -21.02
N LEU A 100 20.32 -2.31 -22.03
CA LEU A 100 19.91 -2.41 -23.44
C LEU A 100 19.27 -3.76 -23.77
N LEU A 101 19.36 -4.73 -22.85
CA LEU A 101 18.73 -6.04 -22.97
C LEU A 101 17.37 -6.09 -22.24
N THR A 102 16.94 -4.94 -21.72
CA THR A 102 15.65 -4.80 -21.01
C THR A 102 14.66 -4.06 -21.87
N ASN A 103 13.37 -4.28 -21.59
CA ASN A 103 12.30 -3.52 -22.21
C ASN A 103 12.28 -2.11 -21.60
N THR A 104 12.48 -1.11 -22.44
CA THR A 104 12.49 0.30 -22.08
C THR A 104 11.25 0.99 -22.64
N VAL A 105 10.65 1.87 -21.86
CA VAL A 105 9.43 2.57 -22.27
C VAL A 105 9.79 3.97 -22.75
N TYR A 106 9.52 4.25 -24.01
CA TYR A 106 9.77 5.54 -24.65
C TYR A 106 8.49 6.10 -25.27
N VAL A 107 8.44 7.42 -25.42
CA VAL A 107 7.48 8.08 -26.31
C VAL A 107 8.01 7.98 -27.75
N PRO A 108 7.33 7.28 -28.67
CA PRO A 108 7.86 7.02 -30.02
C PRO A 108 8.26 8.29 -30.78
N ALA A 109 7.45 9.36 -30.69
CA ALA A 109 7.74 10.63 -31.34
C ALA A 109 9.05 11.28 -30.83
N LEU A 110 9.35 11.18 -29.52
CA LEU A 110 10.58 11.72 -28.94
C LEU A 110 11.81 10.89 -29.36
N LEU A 111 11.64 9.57 -29.44
CA LEU A 111 12.67 8.66 -29.94
C LEU A 111 12.99 8.94 -31.41
N GLN A 112 11.97 9.05 -32.26
CA GLN A 112 12.12 9.42 -33.68
C GLN A 112 12.82 10.77 -33.82
N SER A 113 12.39 11.79 -33.07
CA SER A 113 13.02 13.10 -33.07
C SER A 113 14.49 13.04 -32.65
N MET A 114 14.84 12.24 -31.63
CA MET A 114 16.23 12.03 -31.24
C MET A 114 17.03 11.39 -32.39
N MET A 115 16.54 10.28 -32.93
CA MET A 115 17.23 9.56 -34.01
C MET A 115 17.43 10.43 -35.24
N SER A 116 16.40 11.13 -35.71
CA SER A 116 16.51 12.00 -36.89
C SER A 116 17.44 13.19 -36.66
N SER A 117 17.37 13.83 -35.49
CA SER A 117 18.21 15.00 -35.20
C SER A 117 19.69 14.64 -35.03
N GLU A 118 20.00 13.54 -34.33
CA GLU A 118 21.37 13.09 -34.13
C GLU A 118 21.98 12.50 -35.39
N ASN A 119 21.20 11.81 -36.24
CA ASN A 119 21.69 11.37 -37.55
C ASN A 119 22.10 12.55 -38.44
N LYS A 120 21.30 13.63 -38.47
CA LYS A 120 21.65 14.85 -39.21
C LYS A 120 22.94 15.47 -38.68
N LYS A 121 23.07 15.62 -37.35
CA LYS A 121 24.27 16.18 -36.73
C LYS A 121 25.52 15.32 -36.93
N HIS A 122 25.38 14.00 -36.86
CA HIS A 122 26.49 13.08 -37.12
C HIS A 122 27.02 13.25 -38.54
N ARG A 123 26.12 13.29 -39.54
CA ARG A 123 26.50 13.51 -40.95
C ARG A 123 27.17 14.87 -41.18
N LEU A 124 26.74 15.92 -40.47
CA LEU A 124 27.36 17.24 -40.58
C LEU A 124 28.78 17.28 -39.98
N ARG A 125 29.01 16.55 -38.88
CA ARG A 125 30.30 16.55 -38.18
C ARG A 125 31.30 15.53 -38.73
N SER A 126 30.80 14.44 -39.30
CA SER A 126 31.61 13.32 -39.78
C SER A 126 30.95 12.72 -41.02
N ASP A 127 30.96 13.52 -42.10
CA ASP A 127 30.37 13.25 -43.41
C ASP A 127 30.74 11.87 -44.00
N LYS A 128 31.98 11.42 -43.77
CA LYS A 128 32.52 10.14 -44.27
C LYS A 128 32.36 8.98 -43.29
N CYS A 129 31.81 9.21 -42.10
CA CYS A 129 31.68 8.15 -41.11
C CYS A 129 30.57 7.16 -41.48
N LYS A 130 30.95 5.90 -41.74
CA LYS A 130 30.03 4.78 -41.98
C LYS A 130 29.64 4.04 -40.69
N GLY A 131 29.74 4.72 -39.54
CA GLY A 131 29.41 4.12 -38.24
C GLY A 131 27.94 4.30 -37.90
N ASP A 132 27.39 3.33 -37.16
CA ASP A 132 26.01 3.34 -36.72
C ASP A 132 25.85 4.19 -35.46
N LEU A 133 24.73 4.90 -35.36
CA LEU A 133 24.33 5.56 -34.12
C LEU A 133 23.56 4.57 -33.25
N VAL A 134 24.12 4.28 -32.08
CA VAL A 134 23.53 3.37 -31.09
C VAL A 134 23.29 4.11 -29.77
N ILE A 135 22.36 3.59 -28.96
CA ILE A 135 22.13 4.13 -27.61
C ILE A 135 23.38 3.87 -26.77
N ASP A 136 23.86 4.92 -26.11
CA ASP A 136 24.93 4.81 -25.13
C ASP A 136 24.39 4.28 -23.81
N GLY A 137 24.28 2.95 -23.71
CA GLY A 137 23.79 2.26 -22.52
C GLY A 137 24.53 2.62 -21.23
N SER A 138 25.82 2.99 -21.32
CA SER A 138 26.63 3.36 -20.16
C SER A 138 26.28 4.75 -19.59
N ALA A 139 25.68 5.60 -20.41
CA ALA A 139 25.25 6.94 -20.04
C ALA A 139 23.73 7.10 -19.97
N SER A 140 22.95 6.05 -20.22
CA SER A 140 21.50 6.05 -20.06
C SER A 140 21.12 6.45 -18.64
N VAL A 141 20.28 7.48 -18.50
CA VAL A 141 19.82 7.97 -17.19
C VAL A 141 18.36 7.64 -16.98
N LYS A 142 18.11 6.75 -16.03
CA LYS A 142 16.76 6.35 -15.63
C LYS A 142 16.07 7.41 -14.77
N TRP A 143 14.79 7.66 -15.04
CA TRP A 143 13.91 8.59 -14.33
C TRP A 143 12.56 7.95 -13.99
N GLY A 144 12.59 6.98 -13.06
CA GLY A 144 11.45 6.12 -12.78
C GLY A 144 11.26 5.11 -13.91
N LEU A 145 10.11 5.14 -14.58
CA LEU A 145 9.84 4.38 -15.80
C LEU A 145 10.31 5.11 -17.07
N GLY A 146 10.53 6.43 -16.98
CA GLY A 146 11.06 7.22 -18.09
C GLY A 146 12.57 7.14 -18.18
N TRP A 147 13.10 7.44 -19.37
CA TRP A 147 14.52 7.34 -19.68
C TRP A 147 15.05 8.61 -20.36
N ARG A 148 16.30 8.94 -20.06
CA ARG A 148 17.07 9.97 -20.76
C ARG A 148 18.23 9.32 -21.48
N GLU A 149 18.15 9.30 -22.80
CA GLU A 149 19.11 8.60 -23.64
C GLU A 149 19.99 9.57 -24.40
N ARG A 150 21.16 9.09 -24.81
CA ARG A 150 22.00 9.75 -25.82
C ARG A 150 22.49 8.71 -26.81
N LEU A 151 22.86 9.15 -28.00
CA LEU A 151 23.42 8.30 -29.04
C LEU A 151 24.94 8.50 -29.12
N LEU A 152 25.67 7.43 -29.41
CA LEU A 152 27.09 7.47 -29.77
C LEU A 152 27.28 6.79 -31.12
N CYS A 153 28.33 7.17 -31.85
CA CYS A 153 28.73 6.46 -33.05
C CYS A 153 29.64 5.28 -32.70
N THR A 154 29.45 4.14 -33.35
CA THR A 154 30.29 2.94 -33.15
C THR A 154 31.69 3.05 -33.74
N ARG A 155 31.94 4.01 -34.65
CA ARG A 155 33.23 4.14 -35.38
C ARG A 155 33.97 5.44 -35.15
N CYS A 156 33.28 6.57 -35.02
CA CYS A 156 33.92 7.86 -34.76
C CYS A 156 33.67 8.34 -33.31
N LYS A 157 34.31 9.44 -32.93
CA LYS A 157 34.18 10.04 -31.58
C LYS A 157 32.90 10.85 -31.38
N TYR A 158 31.88 10.66 -32.23
CA TYR A 158 30.62 11.38 -32.11
C TYR A 158 29.84 10.87 -30.89
N VAL A 159 29.47 11.80 -30.01
CA VAL A 159 28.59 11.57 -28.86
C VAL A 159 27.54 12.67 -28.85
N GLY A 160 26.28 12.26 -28.87
CA GLY A 160 25.12 13.13 -28.86
C GLY A 160 24.81 13.70 -27.48
N LYS A 161 23.89 14.66 -27.45
CA LYS A 161 23.33 15.18 -26.19
C LYS A 161 22.30 14.21 -25.59
N HIS A 162 21.96 14.41 -24.31
CA HIS A 162 20.85 13.69 -23.70
C HIS A 162 19.49 14.23 -24.13
N TYR A 163 18.59 13.32 -24.49
CA TYR A 163 17.18 13.58 -24.77
C TYR A 163 16.32 12.95 -23.70
N LYS A 164 15.30 13.68 -23.23
CA LYS A 164 14.24 13.08 -22.41
C LYS A 164 13.31 12.34 -23.36
N LEU A 165 13.20 11.03 -23.23
CA LEU A 165 12.30 10.21 -24.05
C LEU A 165 10.95 9.98 -23.38
N TYR A 166 10.56 10.92 -22.52
CA TYR A 166 9.30 10.96 -21.79
C TYR A 166 8.80 12.40 -21.70
N ASN A 167 7.48 12.56 -21.63
CA ASN A 167 6.85 13.84 -21.34
C ASN A 167 6.92 14.14 -19.85
N GLU A 168 7.05 15.42 -19.50
CA GLU A 168 7.05 15.88 -18.10
C GLU A 168 5.69 16.42 -17.70
N VAL A 169 5.25 16.10 -16.48
CA VAL A 169 4.07 16.73 -15.88
C VAL A 169 4.44 18.15 -15.47
N GLN A 170 3.61 19.11 -15.85
CA GLN A 170 3.78 20.48 -15.41
C GLN A 170 3.61 20.57 -13.89
N SER A 171 4.51 21.30 -13.23
CA SER A 171 4.45 21.55 -11.79
C SER A 171 4.91 22.97 -11.52
N SER A 172 4.24 23.65 -10.60
CA SER A 172 4.61 24.96 -10.08
C SER A 172 5.79 24.89 -9.10
N THR A 173 6.10 23.70 -8.59
CA THR A 173 7.20 23.51 -7.64
C THR A 173 8.57 23.55 -8.32
N ARG A 174 9.51 24.29 -7.72
CA ARG A 174 10.93 24.28 -8.12
C ARG A 174 11.52 22.87 -7.99
N GLY A 175 12.14 22.36 -9.04
CA GLY A 175 12.84 21.07 -9.03
C GLY A 175 12.67 20.26 -10.31
N ARG A 176 13.18 19.03 -10.31
CA ARG A 176 13.04 18.11 -11.44
C ARG A 176 11.58 17.67 -11.57
N LYS A 177 11.00 17.82 -12.78
CA LYS A 177 9.62 17.44 -13.07
C LYS A 177 9.48 15.91 -13.15
N ALA A 178 8.31 15.41 -12.76
CA ALA A 178 8.00 13.99 -12.87
C ALA A 178 7.72 13.61 -14.33
N ALA A 179 8.16 12.43 -14.76
CA ALA A 179 7.71 11.88 -16.03
C ALA A 179 6.21 11.56 -15.97
N GLN A 180 5.47 11.88 -17.04
CA GLN A 180 4.04 11.63 -17.17
C GLN A 180 3.71 10.15 -16.94
N ILE A 181 4.52 9.23 -17.47
CA ILE A 181 4.35 7.79 -17.25
C ILE A 181 4.43 7.38 -15.76
N ASN A 182 5.24 8.08 -14.95
CA ASN A 182 5.35 7.76 -13.52
C ASN A 182 4.09 8.18 -12.76
N VAL A 183 3.47 9.29 -13.16
CA VAL A 183 2.21 9.75 -12.55
C VAL A 183 1.03 8.94 -13.08
N GLY A 184 0.93 8.76 -14.40
CA GLY A 184 -0.14 8.02 -15.06
C GLY A 184 -0.21 6.56 -14.63
N SER A 185 0.93 5.88 -14.49
CA SER A 185 0.95 4.51 -13.97
C SER A 185 0.39 4.42 -12.55
N GLN A 186 0.66 5.40 -11.68
CA GLN A 186 0.14 5.42 -10.32
C GLN A 186 -1.36 5.74 -10.27
N ILE A 187 -1.86 6.58 -11.18
CA ILE A 187 -3.31 6.80 -11.36
C ILE A 187 -3.98 5.48 -11.77
N GLY A 188 -3.43 4.78 -12.76
CA GLY A 188 -3.96 3.49 -13.21
C GLY A 188 -3.90 2.41 -12.13
N VAL A 189 -2.82 2.36 -11.36
CA VAL A 189 -2.68 1.47 -10.19
C VAL A 189 -3.76 1.78 -9.15
N ALA A 190 -4.00 3.06 -8.83
CA ALA A 190 -5.00 3.47 -7.85
C ALA A 190 -6.45 3.14 -8.23
N SER A 191 -6.74 3.05 -9.54
CA SER A 191 -8.06 2.60 -10.04
C SER A 191 -8.22 1.07 -10.11
N THR A 192 -7.22 0.30 -9.67
CA THR A 192 -7.26 -1.17 -9.71
C THR A 192 -6.98 -1.76 -8.33
N SER A 193 -7.29 -3.05 -8.16
CA SER A 193 -6.92 -3.80 -6.95
C SER A 193 -5.43 -4.15 -6.86
N ILE A 194 -4.60 -3.66 -7.79
CA ILE A 194 -3.17 -3.95 -7.85
C ILE A 194 -2.43 -2.91 -7.01
N GLY A 195 -1.76 -3.35 -5.93
CA GLY A 195 -0.85 -2.47 -5.19
C GLY A 195 0.52 -2.32 -5.87
N ASN A 196 1.36 -1.42 -5.37
CA ASN A 196 2.72 -1.20 -5.87
C ASN A 196 3.57 -2.48 -5.95
N THR A 197 3.39 -3.43 -5.03
CA THR A 197 4.06 -4.73 -5.06
C THR A 197 3.63 -5.58 -6.26
N GLY A 198 2.34 -5.56 -6.59
CA GLY A 198 1.81 -6.24 -7.77
C GLY A 198 2.30 -5.56 -9.06
N PHE A 199 2.27 -4.23 -9.11
CA PHE A 199 2.77 -3.48 -10.25
C PHE A 199 4.29 -3.69 -10.47
N LEU A 200 5.08 -3.70 -9.40
CA LEU A 200 6.49 -4.07 -9.44
C LEU A 200 6.71 -5.46 -10.04
N ARG A 201 5.87 -6.43 -9.67
CA ARG A 201 5.92 -7.78 -10.22
C ARG A 201 5.64 -7.78 -11.73
N ILE A 202 4.62 -7.04 -12.18
CA ILE A 202 4.27 -6.91 -13.60
C ILE A 202 5.45 -6.34 -14.41
N LEU A 203 6.07 -5.26 -13.93
CA LEU A 203 7.23 -4.65 -14.57
C LEU A 203 8.40 -5.64 -14.69
N ASN A 204 8.72 -6.34 -13.61
CA ASN A 204 9.80 -7.32 -13.61
C ASN A 204 9.51 -8.52 -14.51
N THR A 205 8.26 -8.98 -14.60
CA THR A 205 7.88 -10.08 -15.50
C THR A 205 7.87 -9.68 -16.98
N THR A 206 7.69 -8.39 -17.27
CA THR A 206 7.72 -7.83 -18.62
C THR A 206 9.11 -7.33 -19.02
N TYR A 207 10.16 -7.67 -18.26
CA TYR A 207 11.54 -7.23 -18.50
C TYR A 207 11.72 -5.71 -18.49
N ILE A 208 10.81 -4.97 -17.86
CA ILE A 208 10.94 -3.52 -17.69
C ILE A 208 11.64 -3.27 -16.36
N ILE A 209 12.75 -2.52 -16.39
CA ILE A 209 13.45 -2.18 -15.14
C ILE A 209 12.52 -1.29 -14.31
N ALA A 210 12.07 -1.80 -13.17
CA ALA A 210 11.13 -1.08 -12.32
C ALA A 210 11.80 0.07 -11.53
N PRO A 211 11.05 1.13 -11.17
CA PRO A 211 11.50 2.11 -10.20
C PRO A 211 11.70 1.48 -8.82
N SER A 212 12.40 2.18 -7.92
CA SER A 212 12.53 1.68 -6.55
C SER A 212 11.16 1.65 -5.85
N PRO A 213 10.88 0.64 -5.01
CA PRO A 213 9.60 0.57 -4.28
C PRO A 213 9.31 1.81 -3.45
N LEU A 214 10.36 2.43 -2.90
CA LEU A 214 10.25 3.70 -2.16
C LEU A 214 9.82 4.86 -3.07
N ALA A 215 10.37 4.96 -4.28
CA ALA A 215 9.97 5.98 -5.23
C ALA A 215 8.52 5.77 -5.72
N MET A 216 8.13 4.53 -5.98
CA MET A 216 6.75 4.17 -6.34
C MET A 216 5.79 4.57 -5.22
N GLN A 217 6.10 4.24 -3.96
CA GLN A 217 5.26 4.61 -2.82
C GLN A 217 5.17 6.14 -2.64
N LYS A 218 6.28 6.86 -2.80
CA LYS A 218 6.27 8.33 -2.75
C LYS A 218 5.37 8.93 -3.84
N GLN A 219 5.40 8.37 -5.04
CA GLN A 219 4.57 8.83 -6.14
C GLN A 219 3.08 8.47 -5.92
N ALA A 220 2.80 7.26 -5.43
CA ALA A 220 1.47 6.84 -5.02
C ALA A 220 0.86 7.79 -3.99
N ASN A 221 1.62 8.15 -2.95
CA ASN A 221 1.15 9.06 -1.92
C ASN A 221 0.78 10.44 -2.51
N LYS A 222 1.58 10.98 -3.45
CA LYS A 222 1.27 12.24 -4.13
C LYS A 222 -0.03 12.16 -4.93
N VAL A 223 -0.20 11.08 -5.70
CA VAL A 223 -1.41 10.84 -6.49
C VAL A 223 -2.62 10.68 -5.58
N ASN A 224 -2.51 9.89 -4.51
CA ASN A 224 -3.58 9.64 -3.55
C ASN A 224 -4.03 10.92 -2.83
N THR A 225 -3.11 11.85 -2.53
CA THR A 225 -3.50 13.16 -1.96
C THR A 225 -4.36 13.96 -2.94
N ALA A 226 -3.97 14.01 -4.22
CA ALA A 226 -4.77 14.70 -5.23
C ALA A 226 -6.13 14.00 -5.46
N MET A 227 -6.15 12.67 -5.53
CA MET A 227 -7.38 11.89 -5.66
C MET A 227 -8.31 12.09 -4.48
N LYS A 228 -7.79 12.15 -3.25
CA LYS A 228 -8.60 12.43 -2.06
C LYS A 228 -9.34 13.76 -2.21
N SER A 229 -8.63 14.83 -2.55
CA SER A 229 -9.25 16.15 -2.72
C SER A 229 -10.26 16.20 -3.87
N LEU A 230 -10.00 15.47 -4.96
CA LEU A 230 -10.95 15.34 -6.07
C LEU A 230 -12.21 14.57 -5.65
N ASN A 231 -12.06 13.50 -4.89
CA ASN A 231 -13.19 12.70 -4.40
C ASN A 231 -14.03 13.49 -3.38
N GLU A 232 -13.40 14.22 -2.47
CA GLU A 232 -14.11 15.09 -1.50
C GLU A 232 -14.95 16.15 -2.22
N ARG A 233 -14.38 16.80 -3.26
CA ARG A 233 -15.12 17.76 -4.09
C ARG A 233 -16.24 17.09 -4.88
N SER A 234 -15.96 15.96 -5.52
CA SER A 234 -16.94 15.19 -6.29
C SER A 234 -18.14 14.80 -5.44
N MET A 235 -17.91 14.29 -4.22
CA MET A 235 -19.00 13.95 -3.29
C MET A 235 -19.79 15.20 -2.83
N CYS A 236 -19.15 16.36 -2.67
CA CYS A 236 -19.86 17.61 -2.40
C CYS A 236 -20.76 18.05 -3.57
N ASP A 237 -20.25 17.95 -4.80
CA ASP A 237 -21.01 18.28 -6.00
C ASP A 237 -22.18 17.29 -6.21
N ILE A 238 -21.96 15.99 -5.93
CA ILE A 238 -23.01 14.97 -5.89
C ILE A 238 -24.11 15.36 -4.92
N ARG A 239 -23.76 15.76 -3.68
CA ARG A 239 -24.77 16.18 -2.68
C ARG A 239 -25.57 17.39 -3.14
N LYS A 240 -24.95 18.38 -3.78
CA LYS A 240 -25.66 19.55 -4.34
C LYS A 240 -26.58 19.18 -5.49
N ASN A 241 -26.12 18.31 -6.39
CA ASN A 241 -26.92 17.82 -7.51
C ASN A 241 -28.11 17.00 -7.01
N LEU A 242 -27.91 16.18 -5.99
CA LEU A 242 -28.96 15.41 -5.34
C LEU A 242 -30.09 16.30 -4.79
N VAL A 243 -29.75 17.42 -4.14
CA VAL A 243 -30.75 18.41 -3.68
C VAL A 243 -31.54 18.99 -4.86
N ALA A 244 -30.86 19.31 -5.97
CA ALA A 244 -31.53 19.82 -7.17
C ALA A 244 -32.41 18.75 -7.84
N GLU A 245 -32.00 17.48 -7.83
CA GLU A 245 -32.81 16.36 -8.35
C GLU A 245 -34.03 16.09 -7.48
N ASN A 246 -33.88 16.07 -6.16
CA ASN A 246 -35.01 15.92 -5.23
C ASN A 246 -36.06 17.02 -5.44
N ALA A 247 -35.64 18.27 -5.68
CA ALA A 247 -36.54 19.37 -6.00
C ALA A 247 -37.32 19.13 -7.30
N LYS A 248 -36.67 18.58 -8.35
CA LYS A 248 -37.32 18.24 -9.62
C LYS A 248 -38.32 17.09 -9.49
N ILE A 249 -38.09 16.18 -8.55
CA ILE A 249 -38.99 15.06 -8.25
C ILE A 249 -40.22 15.53 -7.44
N GLY A 250 -40.24 16.78 -6.97
CA GLY A 250 -41.34 17.36 -6.20
C GLY A 250 -41.29 17.03 -4.71
N GLN A 251 -40.10 16.69 -4.18
CA GLN A 251 -39.94 16.42 -2.76
C GLN A 251 -40.13 17.70 -1.93
N GLN A 252 -40.94 17.62 -0.87
CA GLN A 252 -41.30 18.78 -0.02
C GLN A 252 -40.10 19.47 0.63
N ASP A 253 -39.16 18.69 1.17
CA ASP A 253 -37.84 19.18 1.59
C ASP A 253 -36.78 18.51 0.70
N PRO A 254 -36.23 19.21 -0.32
CA PRO A 254 -35.21 18.67 -1.22
C PRO A 254 -33.89 18.33 -0.52
N THR A 255 -33.64 18.90 0.67
CA THR A 255 -32.42 18.63 1.45
C THR A 255 -32.49 17.32 2.20
N LEU A 256 -33.68 16.72 2.34
CA LEU A 256 -33.90 15.50 3.09
C LEU A 256 -33.52 14.27 2.24
N VAL A 257 -32.59 13.45 2.72
CA VAL A 257 -32.04 12.31 1.97
C VAL A 257 -32.08 11.05 2.83
N ASN A 258 -32.67 10.00 2.28
CA ASN A 258 -32.53 8.65 2.83
C ASN A 258 -31.17 8.10 2.43
N VAL A 259 -30.44 7.52 3.38
CA VAL A 259 -29.13 6.94 3.13
C VAL A 259 -29.06 5.49 3.59
N GLU A 260 -28.35 4.69 2.82
CA GLU A 260 -27.90 3.36 3.24
C GLU A 260 -26.40 3.42 3.51
N GLY A 261 -25.92 2.73 4.54
CA GLY A 261 -24.50 2.77 4.86
C GLY A 261 -24.00 1.48 5.49
N ASP A 262 -22.77 1.13 5.12
CA ASP A 262 -22.07 -0.03 5.64
C ASP A 262 -20.62 0.34 5.99
N THR A 263 -20.05 -0.42 6.93
CA THR A 263 -18.68 -0.29 7.38
C THR A 263 -17.93 -1.60 7.23
N CYS A 264 -16.95 -1.61 6.33
CA CYS A 264 -16.05 -2.72 6.13
C CYS A 264 -14.77 -2.59 6.99
N TYR A 265 -14.22 -3.72 7.41
CA TYR A 265 -12.99 -3.79 8.21
C TYR A 265 -11.89 -4.53 7.48
N ASN A 266 -10.62 -4.18 7.76
CA ASN A 266 -9.48 -4.91 7.21
C ASN A 266 -9.14 -6.23 7.95
N ASN A 267 -10.15 -6.94 8.42
CA ASN A 267 -9.97 -8.20 9.14
C ASN A 267 -9.60 -9.35 8.18
N PRO A 268 -8.61 -10.19 8.50
CA PRO A 268 -8.41 -11.44 7.78
C PRO A 268 -9.60 -12.39 8.03
N ILE A 269 -10.19 -12.91 6.95
CA ILE A 269 -11.40 -13.76 6.95
C ILE A 269 -11.26 -14.99 7.87
N PHE A 270 -10.04 -15.53 8.03
CA PHE A 270 -9.79 -16.78 8.76
C PHE A 270 -9.61 -16.64 10.30
N LYS A 271 -9.87 -15.47 10.88
CA LYS A 271 -9.68 -15.23 12.34
C LYS A 271 -10.92 -14.67 13.05
N SER A 272 -12.11 -14.75 12.44
CA SER A 272 -13.35 -14.28 13.07
C SER A 272 -13.66 -14.98 14.40
N ASP A 273 -13.34 -16.27 14.51
CA ASP A 273 -13.86 -17.11 15.59
C ASP A 273 -12.94 -17.20 16.82
N ALA A 274 -11.64 -16.94 16.63
CA ALA A 274 -10.62 -17.17 17.67
C ALA A 274 -10.32 -15.94 18.55
N ILE A 275 -10.77 -14.75 18.14
CA ILE A 275 -10.55 -13.51 18.90
C ILE A 275 -11.89 -12.78 18.97
N PRO A 276 -12.61 -12.80 20.12
CA PRO A 276 -13.89 -12.08 20.29
C PRO A 276 -13.75 -10.55 20.22
N PHE A 277 -12.53 -10.06 19.94
CA PHE A 277 -12.20 -8.66 19.72
C PHE A 277 -11.66 -8.50 18.30
N GLN A 278 -12.28 -7.61 17.53
CA GLN A 278 -11.89 -7.35 16.15
C GLN A 278 -10.40 -7.00 16.03
N ALA A 279 -9.66 -7.83 15.28
CA ALA A 279 -8.24 -7.61 14.97
C ALA A 279 -8.00 -6.45 13.99
N GLY A 280 -9.05 -5.73 13.62
CA GLY A 280 -9.04 -4.70 12.61
C GLY A 280 -8.26 -3.49 13.07
N THR A 281 -7.59 -2.87 12.12
CA THR A 281 -6.82 -1.64 12.32
C THR A 281 -7.35 -0.50 11.46
N ILE A 282 -8.17 -0.82 10.46
CA ILE A 282 -8.81 0.10 9.54
C ILE A 282 -10.28 -0.28 9.40
N ALA A 283 -11.14 0.74 9.46
CA ALA A 283 -12.55 0.69 9.09
C ALA A 283 -12.81 1.67 7.95
N ILE A 284 -13.63 1.27 6.98
CA ILE A 284 -14.06 2.11 5.87
C ILE A 284 -15.59 2.13 5.89
N SER A 285 -16.16 3.28 6.20
CA SER A 285 -17.61 3.50 6.20
C SER A 285 -18.01 4.25 4.94
N THR A 286 -19.04 3.77 4.26
CA THR A 286 -19.58 4.39 3.05
C THR A 286 -21.06 4.65 3.26
N MET A 287 -21.55 5.79 2.79
CA MET A 287 -22.97 6.13 2.73
C MET A 287 -23.37 6.40 1.29
N CYS A 288 -24.46 5.79 0.87
CA CYS A 288 -25.10 5.94 -0.42
C CYS A 288 -26.48 6.56 -0.24
N GLU A 289 -26.89 7.45 -1.14
CA GLU A 289 -28.27 7.93 -1.17
C GLU A 289 -29.23 6.86 -1.70
N ASN A 290 -30.48 6.93 -1.24
CA ASN A 290 -31.55 6.02 -1.64
C ASN A 290 -32.82 6.77 -2.07
N ASN A 291 -32.67 8.02 -2.53
CA ASN A 291 -33.76 8.84 -3.06
C ASN A 291 -33.87 8.70 -4.58
N THR A 292 -32.75 8.49 -5.27
CA THR A 292 -32.69 8.39 -6.73
C THR A 292 -32.35 6.98 -7.18
N LYS A 293 -32.56 6.71 -8.48
CA LYS A 293 -32.17 5.43 -9.10
C LYS A 293 -30.64 5.26 -9.19
N ASN A 294 -29.88 6.34 -9.08
CA ASN A 294 -28.43 6.31 -9.29
C ASN A 294 -27.67 5.78 -8.07
N LYS A 295 -28.28 5.82 -6.87
CA LYS A 295 -27.70 5.34 -5.61
C LYS A 295 -26.27 5.82 -5.38
N GLN A 296 -26.08 7.13 -5.51
CA GLN A 296 -24.74 7.71 -5.50
C GLN A 296 -24.09 7.67 -4.11
N ASN A 297 -22.77 7.45 -4.08
CA ASN A 297 -21.99 7.58 -2.83
C ASN A 297 -21.97 9.05 -2.39
N VAL A 298 -22.61 9.35 -1.27
CA VAL A 298 -22.66 10.72 -0.70
C VAL A 298 -21.56 10.97 0.33
N GLY A 299 -20.92 9.92 0.84
CA GLY A 299 -19.83 10.06 1.80
C GLY A 299 -19.01 8.79 1.99
N VAL A 300 -17.71 8.97 2.25
CA VAL A 300 -16.78 7.90 2.62
C VAL A 300 -15.90 8.37 3.77
N LEU A 301 -15.81 7.58 4.83
CA LEU A 301 -14.92 7.80 5.97
C LEU A 301 -13.92 6.65 6.09
N VAL A 302 -12.63 6.98 6.13
CA VAL A 302 -11.57 6.01 6.43
C VAL A 302 -11.04 6.24 7.84
N SER A 303 -11.23 5.25 8.69
CA SER A 303 -10.83 5.24 10.09
C SER A 303 -9.63 4.31 10.27
N ASN A 304 -8.52 4.82 10.78
CA ASN A 304 -7.23 4.14 10.80
C ASN A 304 -6.52 4.33 12.16
N LYS A 305 -6.08 3.22 12.76
CA LYS A 305 -5.25 3.19 13.97
C LYS A 305 -3.76 3.13 13.68
N LEU A 306 -3.37 2.83 12.44
CA LEU A 306 -1.98 2.60 12.09
C LEU A 306 -1.22 3.91 11.95
N CYS A 307 -0.17 4.04 12.76
CA CYS A 307 0.84 5.08 12.58
C CYS A 307 2.26 4.48 12.63
N ARG A 308 2.97 4.55 11.49
CA ARG A 308 4.34 4.06 11.39
C ARG A 308 5.31 4.90 12.21
N THR A 309 5.07 6.21 12.29
CA THR A 309 5.88 7.14 13.07
C THR A 309 5.79 6.82 14.55
N SER A 310 4.58 6.66 15.11
CA SER A 310 4.42 6.30 16.53
C SER A 310 5.01 4.93 16.84
N SER A 311 4.82 3.94 15.96
CA SER A 311 5.44 2.62 16.10
C SER A 311 6.97 2.71 16.19
N MET A 312 7.59 3.49 15.31
CA MET A 312 9.04 3.73 15.35
C MET A 312 9.48 4.45 16.63
N LEU A 313 8.77 5.51 17.06
CA LEU A 313 9.15 6.28 18.26
C LEU A 313 9.00 5.43 19.54
N ARG A 314 7.95 4.61 19.63
CA ARG A 314 7.78 3.64 20.73
C ARG A 314 8.87 2.57 20.76
N ASN A 315 9.31 2.10 19.60
CA ASN A 315 10.46 1.18 19.51
C ASN A 315 11.77 1.83 20.00
N LYS A 316 11.88 3.16 19.94
CA LYS A 316 12.96 3.94 20.54
C LYS A 316 12.75 4.25 22.03
N GLY A 317 11.69 3.73 22.65
CA GLY A 317 11.36 3.94 24.05
C GLY A 317 10.63 5.26 24.36
N GLN A 318 10.20 6.00 23.33
CA GLN A 318 9.47 7.25 23.55
C GLN A 318 7.97 6.99 23.79
N PRO A 319 7.37 7.58 24.84
CA PRO A 319 5.93 7.50 25.06
C PRO A 319 5.21 8.37 24.02
N VAL A 320 4.56 7.72 23.05
CA VAL A 320 3.81 8.40 22.00
C VAL A 320 2.41 7.82 21.90
N GLN A 321 1.41 8.70 21.93
CA GLN A 321 -0.01 8.37 21.83
C GLN A 321 -0.58 8.86 20.50
N CYS A 322 -1.41 8.04 19.86
CA CYS A 322 -2.17 8.39 18.68
C CYS A 322 -3.66 8.57 19.05
N PRO A 323 -4.41 9.41 18.31
CA PRO A 323 -3.96 10.33 17.26
C PRO A 323 -3.20 11.56 17.80
N ASN A 324 -2.70 12.42 16.92
CA ASN A 324 -2.21 13.79 17.23
C ASN A 324 -0.86 13.94 17.98
N HIS A 325 0.09 13.02 17.79
CA HIS A 325 1.46 13.26 18.26
C HIS A 325 2.27 14.19 17.33
N ARG A 326 3.31 14.82 17.86
CA ARG A 326 4.24 15.66 17.09
C ARG A 326 4.85 14.88 15.91
N GLY A 327 4.93 15.54 14.76
CA GLY A 327 5.37 14.94 13.49
C GLY A 327 4.21 14.40 12.67
N HIS A 328 4.50 13.50 11.72
CA HIS A 328 3.50 12.97 10.81
C HIS A 328 2.75 11.78 11.44
N CYS A 329 1.56 12.03 11.98
CA CYS A 329 0.64 11.00 12.49
C CYS A 329 -0.38 10.61 11.41
N THR A 330 -0.45 9.32 11.05
CA THR A 330 -1.43 8.80 10.08
C THR A 330 -2.67 8.18 10.71
N ALA A 331 -2.67 8.03 12.03
CA ALA A 331 -3.81 7.48 12.76
C ALA A 331 -4.80 8.61 13.07
N ASN A 332 -6.07 8.39 12.79
CA ASN A 332 -7.18 9.28 13.17
C ASN A 332 -8.09 8.65 14.25
N VAL A 333 -7.87 7.38 14.58
CA VAL A 333 -8.53 6.66 15.68
C VAL A 333 -7.47 6.29 16.72
N SER A 334 -7.85 6.37 18.00
CA SER A 334 -6.95 5.98 19.08
C SER A 334 -6.71 4.47 19.08
N GLU A 335 -5.49 4.07 19.45
CA GLU A 335 -5.13 2.64 19.54
C GLU A 335 -5.96 1.87 20.56
N ARG A 336 -6.46 2.57 21.60
CA ARG A 336 -7.29 1.98 22.66
C ARG A 336 -8.77 1.91 22.31
N GLU A 337 -9.22 2.68 21.31
CA GLU A 337 -10.61 2.66 20.90
C GLU A 337 -10.94 1.36 20.18
N SER A 338 -12.16 0.85 20.31
CA SER A 338 -12.61 -0.27 19.50
C SER A 338 -12.70 0.16 18.03
N ILE A 339 -12.17 -0.66 17.12
CA ILE A 339 -12.39 -0.42 15.68
C ILE A 339 -13.77 -0.92 15.25
N GLY A 340 -14.47 -1.72 16.06
CA GLY A 340 -15.69 -2.41 15.63
C GLY A 340 -16.99 -1.70 15.87
N ASP A 341 -16.91 -0.43 16.25
CA ASP A 341 -18.08 0.38 16.51
C ASP A 341 -18.59 1.00 15.20
N LYS A 342 -19.31 0.20 14.38
CA LYS A 342 -19.91 0.66 13.11
C LYS A 342 -20.70 1.96 13.32
N GLY A 343 -21.48 2.04 14.40
CA GLY A 343 -22.30 3.19 14.74
C GLY A 343 -21.51 4.48 14.95
N LYS A 344 -20.35 4.41 15.62
CA LYS A 344 -19.46 5.57 15.77
C LYS A 344 -19.03 6.14 14.42
N TYR A 345 -18.67 5.30 13.46
CA TYR A 345 -18.18 5.78 12.17
C TYR A 345 -19.30 6.32 11.29
N ASN A 346 -20.48 5.70 11.34
CA ASN A 346 -21.65 6.22 10.66
C ASN A 346 -22.08 7.57 11.24
N GLU A 347 -22.01 7.77 12.56
CA GLU A 347 -22.28 9.07 13.20
C GLU A 347 -21.32 10.16 12.70
N VAL A 348 -20.00 9.89 12.74
CA VAL A 348 -18.98 10.83 12.24
C VAL A 348 -19.15 11.15 10.75
N LEU A 349 -19.48 10.14 9.95
CA LEU A 349 -19.73 10.33 8.52
C LEU A 349 -21.03 11.11 8.28
N GLY A 350 -22.07 10.84 9.08
CA GLY A 350 -23.33 11.56 9.08
C GLY A 350 -23.14 13.06 9.38
N ASP A 351 -22.38 13.39 10.42
CA ASP A 351 -22.04 14.78 10.75
C ASP A 351 -21.27 15.48 9.62
N LEU A 352 -20.38 14.75 8.93
CA LEU A 352 -19.61 15.28 7.81
C LEU A 352 -20.51 15.64 6.62
N ILE A 353 -21.48 14.78 6.28
CA ILE A 353 -22.39 15.01 5.14
C ILE A 353 -23.54 15.96 5.50
N SER A 354 -23.84 16.10 6.79
CA SER A 354 -24.92 16.97 7.31
C SER A 354 -24.70 18.46 7.02
N GLN A 355 -23.51 18.84 6.55
CA GLN A 355 -23.19 20.19 6.09
C GLN A 355 -23.91 20.55 4.78
N ASP A 356 -24.23 19.56 3.94
CA ASP A 356 -24.82 19.78 2.61
C ASP A 356 -26.25 19.21 2.49
N ILE A 357 -26.58 18.14 3.20
CA ILE A 357 -27.88 17.44 3.14
C ILE A 357 -28.35 17.02 4.53
N LYS A 358 -29.64 16.84 4.76
CA LYS A 358 -30.20 16.31 6.01
C LYS A 358 -30.54 14.84 5.86
N ILE A 359 -30.11 14.01 6.80
CA ILE A 359 -30.45 12.58 6.78
C ILE A 359 -31.84 12.36 7.38
N SER A 360 -32.79 11.82 6.61
CA SER A 360 -34.10 11.39 7.12
C SER A 360 -34.06 10.01 7.74
N ASN A 361 -33.67 9.03 6.93
CA ASN A 361 -33.64 7.63 7.29
C ASN A 361 -32.26 7.08 7.01
N PHE A 362 -31.80 6.19 7.89
CA PHE A 362 -30.54 5.49 7.75
C PHE A 362 -30.78 3.98 7.77
N THR A 363 -30.34 3.28 6.73
CA THR A 363 -30.45 1.82 6.62
C THR A 363 -29.05 1.19 6.74
N CYS A 364 -28.90 0.19 7.61
CA CYS A 364 -27.68 -0.62 7.72
C CYS A 364 -28.00 -2.07 8.04
N ASP A 365 -27.00 -2.94 7.96
CA ASP A 365 -27.10 -4.29 8.50
C ASP A 365 -27.29 -4.24 10.03
N GLY A 366 -28.30 -4.93 10.55
CA GLY A 366 -28.65 -4.91 11.98
C GLY A 366 -27.65 -5.64 12.90
N ASP A 367 -26.50 -6.07 12.36
CA ASP A 367 -25.52 -6.94 13.02
C ASP A 367 -24.62 -6.22 14.06
N SER A 368 -24.86 -4.92 14.28
CA SER A 368 -24.03 -4.07 15.13
C SER A 368 -24.84 -3.03 15.91
N ARG A 369 -24.21 -2.39 16.92
CA ARG A 369 -24.75 -1.19 17.58
C ARG A 369 -24.91 0.03 16.64
N GLY A 370 -24.72 -0.13 15.33
CA GLY A 370 -25.00 0.91 14.32
C GLY A 370 -26.39 1.51 14.43
N ASN A 371 -27.38 0.66 14.73
CA ASN A 371 -28.78 1.04 14.84
C ASN A 371 -29.06 2.07 15.96
N SER A 372 -28.42 1.93 17.14
CA SER A 372 -28.77 2.75 18.31
C SER A 372 -28.12 4.14 18.36
N ARG A 373 -27.15 4.43 17.46
CA ARG A 373 -26.47 5.74 17.40
C ARG A 373 -26.80 6.56 16.16
N CYS A 374 -27.14 5.95 15.03
CA CYS A 374 -27.64 6.70 13.87
C CYS A 374 -28.99 7.38 14.12
N SER A 375 -29.78 6.90 15.07
CA SER A 375 -31.02 7.56 15.54
C SER A 375 -30.80 8.94 16.18
N LYS A 376 -29.55 9.34 16.44
CA LYS A 376 -29.21 10.72 16.83
C LYS A 376 -29.02 11.65 15.62
N VAL A 377 -28.61 11.10 14.48
CA VAL A 377 -28.39 11.84 13.23
C VAL A 377 -29.68 11.95 12.43
N SER A 378 -30.61 11.01 12.59
CA SER A 378 -31.92 11.01 11.94
C SER A 378 -33.04 10.81 12.97
N ARG A 379 -34.08 11.66 12.94
CA ARG A 379 -35.30 11.44 13.75
C ARG A 379 -36.08 10.25 13.19
N SER A 380 -35.71 9.05 13.64
CA SER A 380 -36.43 7.76 13.67
C SER A 380 -36.92 7.13 12.35
N GLN A 381 -36.42 5.92 12.02
CA GLN A 381 -37.10 4.61 12.11
C GLN A 381 -36.25 3.54 11.39
N CYS A 382 -35.67 2.60 12.13
CA CYS A 382 -35.01 1.42 11.55
C CYS A 382 -35.99 0.24 11.58
N TRP A 383 -36.22 -0.37 10.43
CA TRP A 383 -36.94 -1.64 10.31
C TRP A 383 -35.94 -2.78 10.54
N SER A 384 -36.19 -3.60 11.56
CA SER A 384 -35.52 -4.88 11.76
C SER A 384 -36.28 -5.94 10.97
N SER A 385 -35.64 -6.52 9.95
CA SER A 385 -36.10 -7.75 9.31
C SER A 385 -35.84 -8.99 10.16
#